data_AF-A0A7X7PSV0-F1
#
_entry.id   AF-A0A7X7PSV0-F1
#
_cell.length_a   1.000
_cell.length_b   1.000
_cell.length_c   1.000
_cell.angle_alpha   90.00
_cell.angle_beta   90.00
_cell.angle_gamma   90.00
#
_symmetry.space_group_name_H-M   'P 1'
#
loop_
_entity.id
_entity.type
_entity.pdbx_description
1 polymer ?
#
loop_
_entity_poly.entity_id
_entity_poly.type
_entity_poly.pdbx_seq_one_letter_code
_entity_poly.pdbx_strand_id
1 'polypeptide(L)'
;MQPQDESQQTVSAVLVDHAQRPRNNYAMSTFSGRSRYTGSCGETIEMWVVVRDGVVEQATFISDGCAVSHACGSMATCMAEGRPLDEIEKMEPEHVINAFRGLPSDHAHCAELATTALKLACANVGEPGGGVEVEPDDLTGVVVRVALPVAAGRVVGLTESAERFVLVDVEAATIRVLNQEDVAVPQRLSRPKSAQSGEPKDIESKVEPEDEGVAAAETAGGAELLADLLQAQGVRVLLCGSMEEATRQILAERDVQVVVDAAPDIPEDSIAEYLAGSLHHGGNGHTM
;
A
#
# COMPACT_ATOMS: atom_id res chain seq x y z
N MET A 1 -51.06 19.24 -11.18
CA MET A 1 -49.71 19.68 -10.74
C MET A 1 -48.93 18.40 -10.51
N GLN A 2 -48.13 17.97 -11.50
CA GLN A 2 -47.19 16.87 -11.29
C GLN A 2 -45.96 17.45 -10.61
N PRO A 3 -45.44 16.86 -9.51
CA PRO A 3 -44.06 17.07 -9.17
C PRO A 3 -43.22 16.21 -10.13
N GLN A 4 -42.39 16.86 -10.93
CA GLN A 4 -41.33 16.18 -11.66
C GLN A 4 -40.24 15.85 -10.66
N ASP A 5 -39.95 14.56 -10.54
CA ASP A 5 -38.84 14.00 -9.78
C ASP A 5 -37.52 14.41 -10.44
N GLU A 6 -36.93 15.51 -9.96
CA GLU A 6 -35.62 16.02 -10.39
C GLU A 6 -34.48 15.27 -9.66
N SER A 7 -34.39 13.97 -9.90
CA SER A 7 -33.21 13.17 -9.56
C SER A 7 -32.71 12.35 -10.76
N GLN A 8 -32.83 12.89 -11.97
CA GLN A 8 -32.15 12.34 -13.15
C GLN A 8 -30.65 12.67 -13.06
N GLN A 9 -29.91 11.87 -12.28
CA GLN A 9 -28.46 11.77 -12.44
C GLN A 9 -28.21 11.43 -13.92
N THR A 10 -27.63 12.38 -14.65
CA THR A 10 -27.37 12.20 -16.07
C THR A 10 -26.24 11.19 -16.21
N VAL A 11 -26.60 9.94 -16.48
CA VAL A 11 -25.65 8.86 -16.73
C VAL A 11 -24.87 9.19 -18.01
N SER A 12 -23.54 9.14 -17.95
CA SER A 12 -22.73 9.52 -19.11
C SER A 12 -22.87 8.52 -20.25
N ALA A 13 -22.83 9.04 -21.49
CA ALA A 13 -22.89 8.19 -22.69
C ALA A 13 -21.74 7.16 -22.73
N VAL A 14 -20.58 7.51 -22.17
CA VAL A 14 -19.42 6.62 -22.06
C VAL A 14 -19.72 5.45 -21.11
N LEU A 15 -20.36 5.72 -19.96
CA LEU A 15 -20.75 4.66 -19.03
C LEU A 15 -21.75 3.70 -19.67
N VAL A 16 -22.78 4.24 -20.33
CA VAL A 16 -23.79 3.42 -21.02
C VAL A 16 -23.16 2.55 -22.11
N ASP A 17 -22.25 3.11 -22.89
CA ASP A 17 -21.58 2.37 -23.96
C ASP A 17 -20.65 1.27 -23.43
N HIS A 18 -19.88 1.53 -22.37
CA HIS A 18 -19.04 0.50 -21.73
C HIS A 18 -19.87 -0.56 -20.99
N ALA A 19 -21.06 -0.21 -20.48
CA ALA A 19 -21.98 -1.16 -19.84
C ALA A 19 -22.65 -2.08 -20.88
N GLN A 20 -23.09 -1.54 -22.02
CA GLN A 20 -23.78 -2.30 -23.06
C GLN A 20 -22.81 -3.06 -23.98
N ARG A 21 -21.62 -2.50 -24.19
CA ARG A 21 -20.59 -3.00 -25.10
C ARG A 21 -19.22 -2.96 -24.39
N PRO A 22 -19.03 -3.77 -23.32
CA PRO A 22 -17.77 -3.81 -22.63
C PRO A 22 -16.67 -4.27 -23.59
N ARG A 23 -15.55 -3.53 -23.62
CA ARG A 23 -14.35 -3.95 -24.34
C ARG A 23 -13.61 -4.95 -23.49
N ASN A 24 -12.75 -5.76 -24.12
CA ASN A 24 -11.82 -6.62 -23.40
C ASN A 24 -12.50 -7.63 -22.44
N ASN A 25 -13.80 -7.90 -22.63
CA ASN A 25 -14.59 -8.79 -21.78
C ASN A 25 -14.55 -10.22 -22.32
N TYR A 26 -13.47 -10.93 -22.02
CA TYR A 26 -13.27 -12.35 -22.32
C TYR A 26 -12.08 -12.89 -21.51
N ALA A 27 -12.12 -14.20 -21.23
CA ALA A 27 -11.00 -14.89 -20.60
C ALA A 27 -9.83 -15.06 -21.57
N MET A 28 -8.61 -14.84 -21.06
CA MET A 28 -7.38 -15.01 -21.82
C MET A 28 -6.65 -16.29 -21.42
N SER A 29 -6.21 -17.08 -22.40
CA SER A 29 -5.55 -18.37 -22.16
C SER A 29 -4.03 -18.26 -22.01
N THR A 30 -3.42 -17.19 -22.53
CA THR A 30 -1.98 -16.91 -22.45
C THR A 30 -1.80 -15.52 -21.90
N PHE A 31 -1.20 -15.39 -20.73
CA PHE A 31 -1.07 -14.13 -19.99
C PHE A 31 0.25 -14.10 -19.22
N SER A 32 0.71 -12.90 -18.89
CA SER A 32 1.85 -12.66 -18.01
C SER A 32 1.44 -12.63 -16.54
N GLY A 33 0.21 -12.18 -16.24
CA GLY A 33 -0.37 -12.15 -14.90
C GLY A 33 -1.90 -12.31 -14.93
N ARG A 34 -2.46 -12.83 -13.83
CA ARG A 34 -3.90 -13.06 -13.65
C ARG A 34 -4.29 -12.74 -12.21
N SER A 35 -5.51 -12.26 -12.01
CA SER A 35 -6.17 -12.15 -10.72
C SER A 35 -7.63 -12.58 -10.82
N ARG A 36 -8.17 -13.11 -9.74
CA ARG A 36 -9.61 -13.26 -9.51
C ARG A 36 -9.92 -12.65 -8.16
N TYR A 37 -10.75 -11.62 -8.12
CA TYR A 37 -10.99 -10.81 -6.93
C TYR A 37 -12.48 -10.64 -6.69
N THR A 38 -12.93 -10.98 -5.48
CA THR A 38 -14.31 -10.78 -5.01
C THR A 38 -14.37 -9.56 -4.12
N GLY A 39 -15.11 -8.53 -4.53
CA GLY A 39 -15.24 -7.28 -3.78
C GLY A 39 -16.20 -7.37 -2.60
N SER A 40 -16.25 -6.30 -1.80
CA SER A 40 -17.15 -6.19 -0.63
C SER A 40 -18.64 -6.24 -0.99
N CYS A 41 -18.99 -5.97 -2.25
CA CYS A 41 -20.34 -6.14 -2.80
C CYS A 41 -20.73 -7.61 -3.06
N GLY A 42 -19.80 -8.55 -2.95
CA GLY A 42 -19.98 -9.96 -3.27
C GLY A 42 -19.89 -10.30 -4.76
N GLU A 43 -19.57 -9.31 -5.61
CA GLU A 43 -19.30 -9.52 -7.04
C GLU A 43 -17.83 -9.87 -7.26
N THR A 44 -17.58 -10.73 -8.24
CA THR A 44 -16.26 -11.18 -8.63
C THR A 44 -15.87 -10.59 -9.98
N ILE A 45 -14.62 -10.17 -10.09
CA ILE A 45 -13.98 -9.84 -11.35
C ILE A 45 -12.67 -10.63 -11.48
N GLU A 46 -12.45 -11.15 -12.67
CA GLU A 46 -11.23 -11.86 -13.01
C GLU A 46 -10.55 -11.11 -14.15
N MET A 47 -9.27 -10.83 -14.01
CA MET A 47 -8.49 -10.07 -14.98
C MET A 47 -7.22 -10.79 -15.39
N TRP A 48 -6.83 -10.58 -16.64
CA TRP A 48 -5.60 -11.08 -17.23
C TRP A 48 -4.84 -9.95 -17.88
N VAL A 49 -3.51 -9.98 -17.78
CA VAL A 49 -2.63 -9.02 -18.44
C VAL A 49 -1.51 -9.73 -19.18
N VAL A 50 -1.18 -9.23 -20.37
CA VAL A 50 0.06 -9.55 -21.08
C VAL A 50 0.97 -8.34 -20.94
N VAL A 51 2.15 -8.58 -20.40
CA VAL A 51 3.17 -7.56 -20.17
C VAL A 51 4.42 -7.88 -20.97
N ARG A 52 4.93 -6.89 -21.68
CA ARG A 52 6.21 -6.93 -22.39
C ARG A 52 7.02 -5.69 -22.04
N ASP A 53 8.29 -5.89 -21.70
CA ASP A 53 9.22 -4.80 -21.36
C ASP A 53 8.66 -3.82 -20.31
N GLY A 54 7.91 -4.34 -19.32
CA GLY A 54 7.30 -3.55 -18.25
C GLY A 54 6.04 -2.77 -18.66
N VAL A 55 5.52 -2.96 -19.87
CA VAL A 55 4.31 -2.31 -20.40
C VAL A 55 3.20 -3.32 -20.59
N VAL A 56 1.97 -2.96 -20.18
CA VAL A 56 0.76 -3.76 -20.43
C VAL A 56 0.43 -3.68 -21.92
N GLU A 57 0.68 -4.76 -22.66
CA GLU A 57 0.35 -4.86 -24.09
C GLU A 57 -1.15 -5.13 -24.28
N GLN A 58 -1.73 -5.94 -23.41
CA GLN A 58 -3.12 -6.34 -23.49
C GLN A 58 -3.66 -6.63 -22.09
N ALA A 59 -4.89 -6.19 -21.82
CA ALA A 59 -5.60 -6.51 -20.58
C ALA A 59 -7.00 -7.00 -20.91
N THR A 60 -7.48 -8.05 -20.24
CA THR A 60 -8.86 -8.55 -20.40
C THR A 60 -9.48 -8.89 -19.05
N PHE A 61 -10.80 -8.99 -19.03
CA PHE A 61 -11.53 -9.34 -17.83
C PHE A 61 -12.76 -10.20 -18.12
N ILE A 62 -13.29 -10.83 -17.07
CA ILE A 62 -14.67 -11.30 -16.99
C ILE A 62 -15.20 -10.93 -15.60
N SER A 63 -16.51 -10.71 -15.48
CA SER A 63 -17.14 -10.42 -14.20
C SER A 63 -18.54 -11.01 -14.15
N ASP A 64 -19.01 -11.36 -12.96
CA ASP A 64 -20.40 -11.72 -12.67
C ASP A 64 -21.21 -10.56 -12.06
N GLY A 65 -20.59 -9.38 -11.98
CA GLY A 65 -21.18 -8.19 -11.37
C GLY A 65 -22.19 -7.45 -12.25
N CYS A 66 -22.66 -6.33 -11.73
CA CYS A 66 -23.68 -5.51 -12.40
C CYS A 66 -23.16 -4.82 -13.67
N ALA A 67 -24.06 -4.15 -14.40
CA ALA A 67 -23.72 -3.44 -15.62
C ALA A 67 -22.67 -2.34 -15.41
N VAL A 68 -22.61 -1.72 -14.21
CA VAL A 68 -21.59 -0.73 -13.86
C VAL A 68 -20.25 -1.41 -13.60
N SER A 69 -20.22 -2.59 -12.96
CA SER A 69 -19.00 -3.39 -12.77
C SER A 69 -18.40 -3.82 -14.11
N HIS A 70 -19.23 -4.24 -15.07
CA HIS A 70 -18.77 -4.49 -16.44
C HIS A 70 -18.25 -3.24 -17.13
N ALA A 71 -18.88 -2.08 -16.93
CA ALA A 71 -18.39 -0.83 -17.49
C ALA A 71 -17.02 -0.44 -16.89
N CYS A 72 -16.88 -0.54 -15.56
CA CYS A 72 -15.64 -0.26 -14.83
C CYS A 72 -14.52 -1.21 -15.25
N GLY A 73 -14.75 -2.51 -15.34
CA GLY A 73 -13.76 -3.47 -15.85
C GLY A 73 -13.33 -3.18 -17.29
N SER A 74 -14.29 -2.83 -18.15
CA SER A 74 -14.06 -2.41 -19.53
C SER A 74 -13.23 -1.13 -19.63
N MET A 75 -13.50 -0.14 -18.78
CA MET A 75 -12.73 1.09 -18.74
C MET A 75 -11.33 0.89 -18.17
N ALA A 76 -11.20 0.16 -17.05
CA ALA A 76 -9.92 -0.13 -16.41
C ALA A 76 -8.96 -0.84 -17.37
N THR A 77 -9.43 -1.88 -18.07
CA THR A 77 -8.63 -2.58 -19.09
C THR A 77 -8.23 -1.66 -20.25
N CYS A 78 -9.14 -0.83 -20.77
CA CYS A 78 -8.81 0.15 -21.81
C CYS A 78 -7.77 1.19 -21.35
N MET A 79 -7.83 1.61 -20.09
CA MET A 79 -6.89 2.57 -19.51
C MET A 79 -5.51 1.95 -19.30
N ALA A 80 -5.46 0.63 -19.05
CA ALA A 80 -4.24 -0.09 -18.77
C ALA A 80 -3.39 -0.37 -20.02
N GLU A 81 -4.04 -0.65 -21.16
CA GLU A 81 -3.33 -1.00 -22.40
C GLU A 81 -2.41 0.13 -22.87
N GLY A 82 -1.14 -0.22 -23.11
CA GLY A 82 -0.07 0.70 -23.50
C GLY A 82 0.56 1.46 -22.34
N ARG A 83 0.19 1.17 -21.08
CA ARG A 83 0.76 1.82 -19.89
C ARG A 83 1.83 0.95 -19.20
N PRO A 84 2.86 1.57 -18.61
CA PRO A 84 3.83 0.86 -17.81
C PRO A 84 3.23 0.42 -16.46
N LEU A 85 3.76 -0.65 -15.86
CA LEU A 85 3.20 -1.23 -14.63
C LEU A 85 3.19 -0.26 -13.44
N ASP A 86 4.17 0.65 -13.37
CA ASP A 86 4.27 1.68 -12.32
C ASP A 86 3.17 2.75 -12.43
N GLU A 87 2.63 3.00 -13.64
CA GLU A 87 1.44 3.82 -13.82
C GLU A 87 0.17 3.07 -13.37
N ILE A 88 0.09 1.76 -13.61
CA ILE A 88 -1.05 0.94 -13.16
C ILE A 88 -1.08 0.82 -11.64
N GLU A 89 0.07 0.69 -10.99
CA GLU A 89 0.17 0.64 -9.53
C GLU A 89 -0.38 1.90 -8.86
N LYS A 90 -0.29 3.06 -9.52
CA LYS A 90 -0.83 4.35 -9.05
C LYS A 90 -2.27 4.61 -9.51
N MET A 91 -2.87 3.65 -10.21
CA MET A 91 -4.24 3.79 -10.66
C MET A 91 -5.19 3.64 -9.47
N GLU A 92 -5.92 4.72 -9.20
CA GLU A 92 -6.98 4.78 -8.20
C GLU A 92 -8.39 4.70 -8.82
N PRO A 93 -9.41 4.24 -8.06
CA PRO A 93 -10.80 4.12 -8.54
C PRO A 93 -11.36 5.44 -9.10
N GLU A 94 -10.93 6.58 -8.56
CA GLU A 94 -11.31 7.91 -9.01
C GLU A 94 -10.96 8.15 -10.48
N HIS A 95 -9.89 7.56 -11.00
CA HIS A 95 -9.54 7.70 -12.41
C HIS A 95 -10.61 7.07 -13.32
N VAL A 96 -11.12 5.89 -12.95
CA VAL A 96 -12.21 5.20 -13.65
C VAL A 96 -13.51 5.99 -13.53
N ILE A 97 -13.83 6.46 -12.32
CA ILE A 97 -15.02 7.29 -12.05
C ILE A 97 -14.97 8.57 -12.91
N ASN A 98 -13.82 9.23 -12.97
CA ASN A 98 -13.62 10.46 -13.74
C ASN A 98 -13.71 10.21 -15.25
N ALA A 99 -13.27 9.04 -15.75
CA ALA A 99 -13.45 8.66 -17.15
C ALA A 99 -14.93 8.61 -17.56
N PHE A 100 -15.82 8.27 -16.62
CA PHE A 100 -17.26 8.29 -16.81
C PHE A 100 -17.91 9.63 -16.46
N ARG A 101 -17.16 10.63 -16.02
CA ARG A 101 -17.68 11.89 -15.47
C ARG A 101 -18.60 11.68 -14.26
N GLY A 102 -18.26 10.68 -13.43
CA GLY A 102 -19.04 10.23 -12.30
C GLY A 102 -19.76 8.91 -12.57
N LEU A 103 -20.14 8.25 -11.48
CA LEU A 103 -20.98 7.05 -11.47
C LEU A 103 -22.33 7.37 -10.79
N PRO A 104 -23.38 6.57 -11.04
CA PRO A 104 -24.60 6.62 -10.26
C PRO A 104 -24.32 6.46 -8.75
N SER A 105 -25.18 7.03 -7.91
CA SER A 105 -25.05 6.91 -6.44
C SER A 105 -24.86 5.45 -6.01
N ASP A 106 -24.00 5.23 -5.02
CA ASP A 106 -23.66 3.93 -4.43
C ASP A 106 -22.88 2.94 -5.30
N HIS A 107 -22.44 3.32 -6.51
CA HIS A 107 -21.69 2.42 -7.41
C HIS A 107 -20.17 2.68 -7.44
N ALA A 108 -19.62 3.46 -6.50
CA ALA A 108 -18.18 3.71 -6.40
C ALA A 108 -17.38 2.41 -6.18
N HIS A 109 -17.94 1.46 -5.44
CA HIS A 109 -17.34 0.14 -5.20
C HIS A 109 -17.10 -0.68 -6.48
N CYS A 110 -17.84 -0.43 -7.57
CA CYS A 110 -17.60 -1.08 -8.87
C CYS A 110 -16.27 -0.64 -9.50
N ALA A 111 -15.87 0.63 -9.29
CA ALA A 111 -14.59 1.15 -9.75
C ALA A 111 -13.43 0.61 -8.91
N GLU A 112 -13.64 0.48 -7.60
CA GLU A 112 -12.71 -0.17 -6.68
C GLU A 112 -12.46 -1.63 -7.06
N LEU A 113 -13.54 -2.40 -7.25
CA LEU A 113 -13.50 -3.79 -7.70
C LEU A 113 -12.62 -3.97 -8.95
N ALA A 114 -12.87 -3.16 -9.99
CA ALA A 114 -12.14 -3.24 -11.25
C ALA A 114 -10.67 -2.82 -11.11
N THR A 115 -10.39 -1.74 -10.38
CA THR A 115 -9.04 -1.19 -10.25
C THR A 115 -8.15 -2.10 -9.40
N THR A 116 -8.68 -2.61 -8.29
CA THR A 116 -7.98 -3.56 -7.42
C THR A 116 -7.63 -4.83 -8.16
N ALA A 117 -8.58 -5.41 -8.90
CA ALA A 117 -8.31 -6.61 -9.68
C ALA A 117 -7.24 -6.40 -10.76
N LEU A 118 -7.26 -5.25 -11.44
CA LEU A 118 -6.24 -4.91 -12.44
C LEU A 118 -4.85 -4.80 -11.80
N LYS A 119 -4.73 -4.10 -10.67
CA LYS A 119 -3.48 -3.94 -9.93
C LYS A 119 -2.93 -5.29 -9.49
N LEU A 120 -3.78 -6.16 -8.94
CA LEU A 120 -3.41 -7.52 -8.56
C LEU A 120 -2.93 -8.34 -9.77
N ALA A 121 -3.62 -8.26 -10.91
CA ALA A 121 -3.20 -8.97 -12.12
C ALA A 121 -1.81 -8.51 -12.60
N CYS A 122 -1.51 -7.22 -12.50
CA CYS A 122 -0.21 -6.64 -12.83
C CYS A 122 0.89 -7.00 -11.83
N ALA A 123 0.58 -7.02 -10.53
CA ALA A 123 1.51 -7.42 -9.48
C ALA A 123 1.92 -8.90 -9.61
N ASN A 124 1.03 -9.74 -10.12
CA ASN A 124 1.26 -11.18 -10.31
C ASN A 124 2.03 -11.52 -11.61
N VAL A 125 2.63 -10.53 -12.28
CA VAL A 125 3.39 -10.78 -13.51
C VAL A 125 4.64 -11.59 -13.21
N GLY A 126 4.73 -12.79 -13.79
CA GLY A 126 5.89 -13.69 -13.63
C GLY A 126 5.75 -14.77 -12.55
N GLU A 127 4.64 -14.78 -11.81
CA GLU A 127 4.36 -15.84 -10.82
C GLU A 127 4.05 -17.19 -11.51
N PRO A 128 4.74 -18.29 -11.15
CA PRO A 128 4.55 -19.59 -11.77
C PRO A 128 3.23 -20.24 -11.32
N GLY A 129 2.21 -20.13 -12.18
CA GLY A 129 0.94 -20.84 -12.05
C GLY A 129 -0.24 -19.90 -11.90
N GLY A 130 -1.08 -19.85 -12.92
CA GLY A 130 -2.52 -19.53 -12.80
C GLY A 130 -2.96 -18.19 -12.21
N GLY A 131 -2.08 -17.28 -11.76
CA GLY A 131 -2.51 -16.06 -11.04
C GLY A 131 -3.05 -16.34 -9.63
N VAL A 132 -3.36 -15.27 -8.89
CA VAL A 132 -3.90 -15.36 -7.53
C VAL A 132 -5.42 -15.32 -7.59
N GLU A 133 -6.08 -16.30 -6.98
CA GLU A 133 -7.50 -16.22 -6.61
C GLU A 133 -7.58 -15.64 -5.20
N VAL A 134 -8.26 -14.52 -5.06
CA VAL A 134 -8.46 -13.80 -3.81
C VAL A 134 -9.97 -13.75 -3.56
N GLU A 135 -10.49 -14.75 -2.86
CA GLU A 135 -11.82 -14.69 -2.27
C GLU A 135 -11.75 -13.96 -0.91
N PRO A 136 -12.84 -13.38 -0.38
CA PRO A 136 -12.83 -12.70 0.91
C PRO A 136 -12.48 -13.68 2.05
N ASP A 137 -12.79 -14.97 1.86
CA ASP A 137 -12.49 -16.07 2.78
C ASP A 137 -10.99 -16.47 2.78
N ASP A 138 -10.22 -16.19 1.72
CA ASP A 138 -8.79 -16.56 1.64
C ASP A 138 -7.90 -15.62 2.47
N LEU A 139 -8.41 -14.44 2.83
CA LEU A 139 -7.79 -13.51 3.79
C LEU A 139 -8.42 -13.61 5.19
N THR A 140 -9.48 -14.42 5.35
CA THR A 140 -10.21 -14.56 6.61
C THR A 140 -9.38 -15.39 7.58
N GLY A 141 -9.04 -14.81 8.74
CA GLY A 141 -8.07 -15.40 9.67
C GLY A 141 -6.59 -15.23 9.27
N VAL A 142 -6.27 -14.61 8.13
CA VAL A 142 -4.90 -14.18 7.82
C VAL A 142 -4.61 -12.93 8.65
N VAL A 143 -3.76 -13.10 9.67
CA VAL A 143 -3.32 -12.03 10.55
C VAL A 143 -1.97 -11.51 10.08
N VAL A 144 -1.93 -10.26 9.65
CA VAL A 144 -0.70 -9.55 9.31
C VAL A 144 -0.28 -8.74 10.52
N ARG A 145 0.92 -9.02 11.03
CA ARG A 145 1.51 -8.27 12.14
C ARG A 145 2.34 -7.12 11.60
N VAL A 146 1.90 -5.91 11.91
CA VAL A 146 2.47 -4.63 11.49
C VAL A 146 3.23 -4.01 12.65
N ALA A 147 4.44 -3.52 12.42
CA ALA A 147 5.21 -2.77 13.40
C ALA A 147 5.24 -1.28 13.07
N LEU A 148 5.07 -0.44 14.08
CA LEU A 148 5.23 1.01 14.00
C LEU A 148 6.26 1.48 15.05
N PRO A 149 7.35 2.15 14.65
CA PRO A 149 8.29 2.74 15.60
C PRO A 149 7.65 3.98 16.24
N VAL A 150 7.57 4.03 17.58
CA VAL A 150 6.91 5.11 18.32
C VAL A 150 7.85 5.76 19.34
N ALA A 151 7.87 7.09 19.36
CA ALA A 151 8.52 7.90 20.40
C ALA A 151 7.65 9.09 20.77
N ALA A 152 7.58 9.45 22.06
CA ALA A 152 6.73 10.54 22.54
C ALA A 152 5.25 10.44 22.08
N GLY A 153 4.76 9.21 21.89
CA GLY A 153 3.39 8.94 21.43
C GLY A 153 3.16 9.09 19.92
N ARG A 154 4.21 9.27 19.12
CA ARG A 154 4.11 9.47 17.66
C ARG A 154 4.90 8.44 16.87
N VAL A 155 4.44 8.12 15.66
CA VAL A 155 5.22 7.32 14.72
C VAL A 155 6.44 8.12 14.29
N VAL A 156 7.63 7.55 14.44
CA VAL A 156 8.88 8.22 14.09
C VAL A 156 9.40 7.78 12.73
N GLY A 157 9.99 8.74 12.01
CA GLY A 157 10.58 8.50 10.70
C GLY A 157 11.81 7.60 10.73
N LEU A 158 12.52 7.50 11.86
CA LEU A 158 13.73 6.68 12.02
C LEU A 158 13.52 5.67 13.15
N THR A 159 13.73 4.39 12.85
CA THR A 159 13.54 3.28 13.81
C THR A 159 14.46 3.38 15.04
N GLU A 160 15.63 3.99 14.90
CA GLU A 160 16.60 4.27 15.99
C GLU A 160 16.11 5.33 16.99
N SER A 161 15.18 6.19 16.56
CA SER A 161 14.57 7.20 17.42
C SER A 161 13.38 6.64 18.21
N ALA A 162 12.98 5.40 17.95
CA ALA A 162 11.86 4.76 18.62
C ALA A 162 12.17 4.49 20.10
N GLU A 163 11.21 4.81 20.96
CA GLU A 163 11.23 4.40 22.38
C GLU A 163 10.62 2.99 22.53
N ARG A 164 9.69 2.64 21.65
CA ARG A 164 9.01 1.34 21.56
C ARG A 164 8.53 1.08 20.13
N PHE A 165 8.24 -0.17 19.81
CA PHE A 165 7.45 -0.56 18.65
C PHE A 165 6.02 -0.85 19.09
N VAL A 166 5.04 -0.27 18.43
CA VAL A 166 3.66 -0.73 18.49
C VAL A 166 3.52 -1.85 17.47
N LEU A 167 3.19 -3.05 17.93
CA LEU A 167 2.84 -4.17 17.06
C LEU A 167 1.33 -4.28 16.99
N VAL A 168 0.80 -4.35 15.78
CA VAL A 168 -0.63 -4.44 15.52
C VAL A 168 -0.92 -5.65 14.65
N ASP A 169 -1.77 -6.52 15.17
CA ASP A 169 -2.29 -7.67 14.44
C ASP A 169 -3.54 -7.22 13.69
N VAL A 170 -3.49 -7.31 12.36
CA VAL A 170 -4.59 -6.91 11.48
C VAL A 170 -5.13 -8.15 10.78
N GLU A 171 -6.44 -8.37 10.84
CA GLU A 171 -7.10 -9.33 9.95
C GLU A 171 -7.18 -8.79 8.53
N ALA A 172 -6.50 -9.44 7.58
CA ALA A 172 -6.37 -8.97 6.21
C ALA A 172 -7.72 -8.92 5.47
N ALA A 173 -8.67 -9.82 5.75
CA ALA A 173 -9.98 -9.83 5.11
C ALA A 173 -10.89 -8.68 5.55
N THR A 174 -10.93 -8.39 6.85
CA THR A 174 -11.88 -7.42 7.41
C THR A 174 -11.25 -6.08 7.72
N ILE A 175 -9.93 -5.97 7.58
CA ILE A 175 -9.17 -4.75 7.82
C ILE A 175 -9.39 -4.29 9.28
N ARG A 176 -9.48 -5.25 10.21
CA ARG A 176 -9.73 -5.01 11.63
C ARG A 176 -8.48 -5.24 12.45
N VAL A 177 -8.22 -4.33 13.38
CA VAL A 177 -7.24 -4.53 14.45
C VAL A 177 -7.76 -5.61 15.39
N LEU A 178 -7.05 -6.73 15.46
CA LEU A 178 -7.35 -7.84 16.36
C LEU A 178 -6.64 -7.69 17.71
N ASN A 179 -5.41 -7.17 17.70
CA ASN A 179 -4.57 -7.00 18.88
C ASN A 179 -3.56 -5.87 18.67
N GLN A 180 -3.15 -5.24 19.77
CA GLN A 180 -2.14 -4.19 19.79
C GLN A 180 -1.26 -4.36 21.04
N GLU A 181 0.05 -4.42 20.86
CA GLU A 181 1.02 -4.57 21.95
C GLU A 181 2.25 -3.68 21.77
N ASP A 182 2.91 -3.37 22.89
CA ASP A 182 4.12 -2.56 22.92
C ASP A 182 5.35 -3.43 23.13
N VAL A 183 6.31 -3.34 22.22
CA VAL A 183 7.60 -4.02 22.30
C VAL A 183 8.71 -3.01 22.53
N ALA A 184 9.52 -3.23 23.55
CA ALA A 184 10.64 -2.36 23.88
C ALA A 184 11.76 -2.45 22.82
N VAL A 185 12.39 -1.31 22.51
CA VAL A 185 13.54 -1.28 21.61
C VAL A 185 14.78 -1.81 22.35
N PRO A 186 15.53 -2.77 21.78
CA PRO A 186 16.79 -3.23 22.35
C PRO A 186 17.79 -2.09 22.55
N GLN A 187 18.48 -2.04 23.69
CA GLN A 187 19.39 -0.94 24.06
C GLN A 187 20.54 -0.66 23.08
N ARG A 188 20.84 -1.58 22.15
CA ARG A 188 21.85 -1.39 21.07
C ARG A 188 21.31 -0.66 19.83
N LEU A 189 19.99 -0.57 19.67
CA LEU A 189 19.33 0.22 18.62
C LEU A 189 19.09 1.67 19.05
N SER A 190 19.04 1.92 20.35
CA SER A 190 18.81 3.25 20.92
C SER A 190 20.13 4.02 21.04
N ARG A 191 20.20 5.24 20.51
CA ARG A 191 21.27 6.19 20.89
C ARG A 191 21.22 6.44 22.41
N PRO A 192 22.35 6.47 23.13
CA PRO A 192 22.34 6.93 24.52
C PRO A 192 21.84 8.38 24.54
N LYS A 193 20.81 8.66 25.37
CA LYS A 193 20.39 10.03 25.67
C LYS A 193 21.62 10.78 26.16
N SER A 194 22.10 11.75 25.38
CA SER A 194 23.14 12.68 25.81
C SER A 194 22.75 13.25 27.17
N ALA A 195 23.68 13.14 28.11
CA ALA A 195 23.53 13.54 29.50
C ALA A 195 22.81 14.89 29.63
N GLN A 196 21.65 14.91 30.28
CA GLN A 196 21.19 16.10 30.97
C GLN A 196 22.21 16.35 32.09
N SER A 197 22.97 17.42 31.85
CA SER A 197 23.95 18.04 32.73
C SER A 197 23.50 18.07 34.19
N GLY A 198 24.37 17.54 35.05
CA GLY A 198 24.47 18.01 36.42
C GLY A 198 24.81 19.51 36.46
N GLU A 199 24.51 20.09 37.61
CA GLU A 199 24.78 21.46 38.01
C GLU A 199 26.20 21.98 37.66
N PRO A 200 26.36 23.31 37.54
CA PRO A 200 27.43 23.93 36.77
C PRO A 200 28.74 24.00 37.53
N LYS A 201 29.85 23.86 36.80
CA LYS A 201 31.13 24.47 37.18
C LYS A 201 31.80 25.10 35.97
N ASP A 202 32.18 26.34 36.20
CA ASP A 202 32.84 27.27 35.31
C ASP A 202 34.14 26.70 34.69
N ILE A 203 34.43 27.11 33.44
CA ILE A 203 35.58 27.97 33.06
C ILE A 203 35.73 28.00 31.53
N GLU A 204 36.00 29.22 31.05
CA GLU A 204 36.17 29.72 29.69
C GLU A 204 37.16 28.94 28.79
N SER A 205 36.85 28.82 27.49
CA SER A 205 37.43 29.63 26.41
C SER A 205 37.66 28.88 25.09
N LYS A 206 37.20 29.56 24.02
CA LYS A 206 37.79 29.69 22.67
C LYS A 206 37.67 28.56 21.62
N VAL A 207 36.88 28.92 20.60
CA VAL A 207 37.22 28.98 19.15
C VAL A 207 37.12 27.66 18.38
N GLU A 208 36.08 27.57 17.56
CA GLU A 208 36.00 26.70 16.38
C GLU A 208 37.02 27.14 15.30
N PRO A 209 37.40 26.25 14.39
CA PRO A 209 36.59 26.14 13.17
C PRO A 209 36.32 24.71 12.72
N GLU A 210 35.09 24.52 12.23
CA GLU A 210 34.71 23.88 10.97
C GLU A 210 35.73 22.86 10.40
N ASP A 211 35.41 21.58 10.54
CA ASP A 211 35.88 20.54 9.60
C ASP A 211 34.69 19.69 9.16
N GLU A 212 34.64 19.52 7.85
CA GLU A 212 33.56 18.93 7.06
C GLU A 212 33.49 17.41 7.30
N GLY A 213 32.27 16.86 7.31
CA GLY A 213 32.04 15.42 7.10
C GLY A 213 31.81 14.58 8.35
N VAL A 214 30.56 14.52 8.80
CA VAL A 214 30.04 13.35 9.54
C VAL A 214 28.83 12.80 8.79
N ALA A 215 29.07 12.35 7.56
CA ALA A 215 28.34 11.26 6.94
C ALA A 215 29.14 9.99 7.26
N ALA A 216 28.77 9.25 8.30
CA ALA A 216 29.45 8.00 8.64
C ALA A 216 28.54 7.05 9.42
N ALA A 217 28.07 6.05 8.67
CA ALA A 217 27.93 4.66 9.09
C ALA A 217 26.85 4.36 10.15
N GLU A 218 25.64 4.09 9.64
CA GLU A 218 24.89 2.92 10.11
C GLU A 218 25.87 1.76 10.26
N THR A 219 26.05 1.28 11.49
CA THR A 219 26.78 0.02 11.67
C THR A 219 25.83 -1.09 11.26
N ALA A 220 26.23 -1.93 10.30
CA ALA A 220 25.45 -3.07 9.79
C ALA A 220 24.77 -3.91 10.89
N GLY A 221 25.36 -3.95 12.09
CA GLY A 221 24.80 -4.63 13.26
C GLY A 221 23.52 -4.01 13.86
N GLY A 222 23.16 -2.77 13.55
CA GLY A 222 21.90 -2.15 13.97
C GLY A 222 20.71 -2.64 13.13
N ALA A 223 20.86 -2.60 11.80
CA ALA A 223 19.86 -3.09 10.86
C ALA A 223 19.58 -4.59 11.02
N GLU A 224 20.63 -5.40 11.18
CA GLU A 224 20.51 -6.83 11.47
C GLU A 224 19.72 -7.10 12.76
N LEU A 225 19.99 -6.34 13.82
CA LEU A 225 19.35 -6.51 15.12
C LEU A 225 17.88 -6.06 15.11
N LEU A 226 17.54 -5.03 14.33
CA LEU A 226 16.15 -4.66 14.06
C LEU A 226 15.43 -5.77 13.32
N ALA A 227 16.04 -6.29 12.26
CA ALA A 227 15.40 -7.29 11.42
C ALA A 227 15.20 -8.62 12.17
N ASP A 228 16.18 -9.05 12.97
CA ASP A 228 16.05 -10.21 13.86
C ASP A 228 14.96 -10.01 14.93
N LEU A 229 14.85 -8.80 15.50
CA LEU A 229 13.79 -8.47 16.46
C LEU A 229 12.40 -8.59 15.81
N LEU A 230 12.19 -7.92 14.67
CA LEU A 230 10.91 -7.90 13.98
C LEU A 230 10.50 -9.31 13.54
N GLN A 231 11.44 -10.07 12.98
CA GLN A 231 11.22 -11.46 12.60
C GLN A 231 10.86 -12.34 13.81
N ALA A 232 11.56 -12.19 14.94
CA ALA A 232 11.26 -12.93 16.17
C ALA A 232 9.87 -12.60 16.74
N GLN A 233 9.36 -11.39 16.47
CA GLN A 233 8.01 -10.97 16.84
C GLN A 233 6.95 -11.37 15.79
N GLY A 234 7.34 -12.00 14.69
CA GLY A 234 6.44 -12.40 13.59
C GLY A 234 5.93 -11.24 12.74
N VAL A 235 6.62 -10.09 12.78
CA VAL A 235 6.26 -8.90 12.00
C VAL A 235 6.50 -9.18 10.52
N ARG A 236 5.51 -8.83 9.70
CA ARG A 236 5.57 -8.95 8.23
C ARG A 236 5.72 -7.60 7.55
N VAL A 237 5.26 -6.54 8.21
CA VAL A 237 5.24 -5.19 7.66
C VAL A 237 5.76 -4.20 8.71
N LEU A 238 6.67 -3.33 8.31
CA LEU A 238 7.14 -2.21 9.09
C LEU A 238 6.67 -0.91 8.42
N LEU A 239 5.85 -0.14 9.12
CA LEU A 239 5.44 1.21 8.71
C LEU A 239 6.39 2.22 9.34
N CYS A 240 7.13 2.98 8.53
CA CYS A 240 7.99 4.05 9.04
C CYS A 240 7.98 5.26 8.09
N GLY A 241 8.43 6.42 8.57
CA GLY A 241 8.48 7.61 7.71
C GLY A 241 9.58 7.52 6.65
N SER A 242 10.76 7.03 7.01
CA SER A 242 11.92 6.93 6.10
C SER A 242 12.83 5.77 6.49
N MET A 243 13.56 5.20 5.55
CA MET A 243 14.56 4.17 5.84
C MET A 243 15.61 4.11 4.74
N GLU A 244 16.87 3.91 5.11
CA GLU A 244 17.96 3.71 4.15
C GLU A 244 17.77 2.41 3.36
N GLU A 245 18.16 2.43 2.08
CA GLU A 245 17.96 1.30 1.16
C GLU A 245 18.69 0.03 1.62
N ALA A 246 19.88 0.17 2.19
CA ALA A 246 20.65 -0.95 2.74
C ALA A 246 19.89 -1.66 3.88
N THR A 247 19.26 -0.90 4.77
CA THR A 247 18.46 -1.44 5.87
C THR A 247 17.17 -2.10 5.35
N ARG A 248 16.52 -1.54 4.32
CA ARG A 248 15.37 -2.17 3.66
C ARG A 248 15.72 -3.53 3.06
N GLN A 249 16.88 -3.64 2.43
CA GLN A 249 17.32 -4.90 1.83
C GLN A 249 17.52 -5.99 2.90
N ILE A 250 18.13 -5.64 4.04
CA ILE A 250 18.33 -6.55 5.19
C ILE A 250 17.00 -7.04 5.79
N LEU A 251 15.98 -6.17 5.81
CA LEU A 251 14.63 -6.51 6.27
C LEU A 251 13.88 -7.41 5.27
N ALA A 252 14.00 -7.13 3.97
CA ALA A 252 13.40 -7.93 2.92
C ALA A 252 13.95 -9.37 2.91
N GLU A 253 15.24 -9.56 3.16
CA GLU A 253 15.85 -10.89 3.32
C GLU A 253 15.26 -11.72 4.47
N ARG A 254 14.60 -11.07 5.43
CA ARG A 254 13.91 -11.70 6.57
C ARG A 254 12.38 -11.66 6.44
N ASP A 255 11.88 -11.40 5.24
CA ASP A 255 10.45 -11.39 4.91
C ASP A 255 9.66 -10.30 5.67
N VAL A 256 10.33 -9.18 5.96
CA VAL A 256 9.75 -7.97 6.53
C VAL A 256 9.69 -6.89 5.44
N GLN A 257 8.48 -6.57 5.00
CA GLN A 257 8.24 -5.51 4.03
C GLN A 257 8.28 -4.14 4.71
N VAL A 258 8.93 -3.15 4.08
CA VAL A 258 8.98 -1.77 4.59
C VAL A 258 8.06 -0.89 3.75
N VAL A 259 7.11 -0.23 4.40
CA VAL A 259 6.24 0.78 3.80
C VAL A 259 6.69 2.12 4.36
N VAL A 260 7.00 3.04 3.45
CA VAL A 260 7.49 4.39 3.78
C VAL A 260 6.41 5.43 3.50
N ASP A 261 6.64 6.69 3.89
CA ASP A 261 5.66 7.77 3.79
C ASP A 261 4.42 7.59 4.71
N ALA A 262 4.54 6.78 5.77
CA ALA A 262 3.60 6.81 6.88
C ALA A 262 3.64 8.20 7.53
N ALA A 263 2.73 9.08 7.11
CA ALA A 263 2.71 10.49 7.45
C ALA A 263 1.96 10.89 8.73
N PRO A 264 1.25 10.05 9.50
CA PRO A 264 0.51 10.60 10.63
C PRO A 264 1.30 10.53 11.93
N ASP A 265 1.19 11.64 12.68
CA ASP A 265 1.69 11.82 14.04
C ASP A 265 1.13 10.78 15.05
N ILE A 266 0.19 9.91 14.64
CA ILE A 266 -0.57 8.98 15.47
C ILE A 266 -0.52 7.55 14.88
N PRO A 267 -0.16 6.51 15.67
CA PRO A 267 -0.07 5.12 15.19
C PRO A 267 -1.36 4.57 14.59
N GLU A 268 -2.51 4.87 15.21
CA GLU A 268 -3.82 4.42 14.76
C GLU A 268 -4.16 4.95 13.36
N ASP A 269 -3.80 6.19 13.06
CA ASP A 269 -4.01 6.82 11.75
C ASP A 269 -3.08 6.20 10.70
N SER A 270 -1.83 5.86 11.06
CA SER A 270 -0.89 5.17 10.15
C SER A 270 -1.42 3.79 9.77
N ILE A 271 -2.00 3.09 10.75
CA ILE A 271 -2.64 1.80 10.53
C ILE A 271 -3.86 2.01 9.63
N ALA A 272 -4.71 3.00 9.90
CA ALA A 272 -5.87 3.30 9.07
C ALA A 272 -5.49 3.64 7.62
N GLU A 273 -4.42 4.39 7.39
CA GLU A 273 -3.90 4.72 6.06
C GLU A 273 -3.28 3.49 5.36
N TYR A 274 -2.54 2.65 6.09
CA TYR A 274 -2.05 1.38 5.58
C TYR A 274 -3.21 0.47 5.14
N LEU A 275 -4.22 0.38 6.00
CA LEU A 275 -5.44 -0.39 5.80
C LEU A 275 -6.31 0.14 4.66
N ALA A 276 -6.32 1.46 4.45
CA ALA A 276 -6.99 2.10 3.33
C ALA A 276 -6.18 2.02 2.02
N GLY A 277 -4.98 1.45 2.03
CA GLY A 277 -4.09 1.38 0.87
C GLY A 277 -3.50 2.73 0.45
N SER A 278 -3.62 3.77 1.27
CA SER A 278 -3.14 5.13 0.98
C SER A 278 -1.66 5.34 1.31
N LEU A 279 -0.99 4.35 1.91
CA LEU A 279 0.46 4.36 2.12
C LEU A 279 1.20 3.68 0.97
N HIS A 280 2.23 4.35 0.45
CA HIS A 280 2.97 3.88 -0.73
C HIS A 280 4.09 2.90 -0.37
N HIS A 281 4.25 1.89 -1.23
CA HIS A 281 5.40 1.00 -1.20
C HIS A 281 6.60 1.71 -1.86
N GLY A 282 7.59 2.07 -1.04
CA GLY A 282 8.97 2.40 -1.43
C GLY A 282 9.21 2.95 -2.84
N GLY A 283 8.99 4.25 -3.04
CA GLY A 283 9.50 5.00 -4.20
C GLY A 283 10.03 6.36 -3.76
N ASN A 284 11.33 6.45 -3.48
CA ASN A 284 12.07 7.64 -3.01
C ASN A 284 11.38 9.00 -3.26
N GLY A 285 10.68 9.51 -2.25
CA GLY A 285 10.29 10.91 -2.14
C GLY A 285 11.50 11.80 -1.84
N HIS A 286 12.38 11.99 -2.83
CA HIS A 286 13.19 13.22 -2.88
C HIS A 286 12.32 14.32 -3.46
N THR A 287 11.71 15.09 -2.57
CA THR A 287 11.11 16.38 -2.86
C THR A 287 12.18 17.33 -3.42
N MET A 288 11.92 17.93 -4.57
CA MET A 288 12.37 19.29 -4.87
C MET A 288 11.14 20.16 -5.07
#